data_AF-A0A2H9T500-F1
#
_entry.id   AF-A0A2H9T500-F1
#
_cell.length_a   1.000
_cell.length_b   1.000
_cell.length_c   1.000
_cell.angle_alpha   90.00
_cell.angle_beta   90.00
_cell.angle_gamma   90.00
#
_symmetry.space_group_name_H-M   'P 1'
#
loop_
_entity.id
_entity.type
_entity.pdbx_description
1 polymer ?
#
loop_
_entity_poly.entity_id
_entity_poly.type
_entity_poly.pdbx_seq_one_letter_code
_entity_poly.pdbx_strand_id
1 'polypeptide(L)' 'MIKRQKRNKSARAFNKGYQSGLQGRSKDICPYGNPNDTRQSWLSGWREGRCDNWDGLTGVSSVSQLSEKHRI' A
#
# COMPACT_ATOMS: atom_id res chain seq x y z
N MET A 1 2.69 -4.83 27.17
CA MET A 1 3.11 -3.68 26.34
C MET A 1 3.53 -4.19 24.96
N ILE A 2 2.82 -3.86 23.89
CA ILE A 2 3.19 -4.29 22.54
C ILE A 2 4.50 -3.59 22.16
N LYS A 3 5.61 -4.34 22.21
CA LYS A 3 6.91 -3.91 21.67
C LYS A 3 6.72 -3.71 20.17
N ARG A 4 6.55 -2.46 19.74
CA ARG A 4 6.50 -2.08 18.34
C ARG A 4 7.91 -2.22 17.74
N GLN A 5 8.34 -3.47 17.53
CA GLN A 5 9.62 -3.81 16.90
C GLN A 5 9.69 -3.23 15.48
N LYS A 6 10.92 -2.96 15.02
CA LYS A 6 11.45 -2.40 13.74
C LYS A 6 10.61 -2.44 12.44
N ARG A 7 9.49 -3.14 12.40
CA ARG A 7 8.56 -3.36 11.28
C ARG A 7 7.83 -2.10 10.78
N ASN A 8 8.02 -0.94 11.42
CA ASN A 8 7.29 0.28 11.08
C ASN A 8 7.68 0.92 9.74
N LYS A 9 8.94 0.82 9.31
CA LYS A 9 9.39 1.55 8.11
C LYS A 9 8.88 0.90 6.82
N SER A 10 9.06 -0.40 6.68
CA SER A 10 8.60 -1.18 5.52
C SER A 10 7.07 -1.22 5.41
N ALA A 11 6.35 -1.43 6.53
CA ALA A 11 4.88 -1.44 6.52
C ALA A 11 4.28 -0.06 6.18
N ARG A 12 4.88 1.02 6.68
CA ARG A 12 4.44 2.39 6.35
C ARG A 12 4.72 2.71 4.88
N ALA A 13 5.86 2.26 4.35
CA ALA A 13 6.19 2.39 2.94
C ALA A 13 5.22 1.61 2.06
N PHE A 14 4.89 0.37 2.42
CA PHE A 14 3.88 -0.44 1.74
C PHE A 14 2.52 0.27 1.66
N ASN A 15 1.98 0.72 2.81
CA ASN A 15 0.70 1.44 2.84
C ASN A 15 0.72 2.70 1.96
N LYS A 16 1.83 3.43 1.97
CA LYS A 16 1.97 4.65 1.16
C LYS A 16 2.09 4.35 -0.34
N GLY A 17 2.72 3.23 -0.69
CA GLY A 17 2.76 2.70 -2.05
C GLY A 17 1.38 2.32 -2.52
N TYR A 18 0.65 1.54 -1.71
CA TYR A 18 -0.71 1.08 -1.99
C TYR A 18 -1.69 2.24 -2.25
N GLN A 19 -1.71 3.25 -1.37
CA GLN A 19 -2.51 4.45 -1.61
C GLN A 19 -2.12 5.23 -2.88
N SER A 20 -0.84 5.22 -3.25
CA SER A 20 -0.36 5.88 -4.47
C SER A 20 -0.75 5.09 -5.72
N GLY A 21 -0.71 3.75 -5.65
CA GLY A 21 -1.15 2.83 -6.69
C GLY A 21 -2.65 2.91 -6.92
N LEU A 22 -3.44 2.95 -5.83
CA LEU A 22 -4.89 3.13 -5.86
C LEU A 22 -5.31 4.45 -6.51
N GLN A 23 -4.53 5.52 -6.33
CA GLN A 23 -4.76 6.81 -7.00
C GLN A 23 -4.27 6.83 -8.45
N GLY A 24 -3.70 5.74 -8.97
CA GLY A 24 -3.12 5.69 -10.32
C GLY A 24 -1.83 6.48 -10.49
N ARG A 25 -1.18 6.93 -9.39
CA ARG A 25 0.05 7.76 -9.47
C ARG A 25 1.25 6.94 -9.94
N SER A 26 2.21 7.57 -10.64
CA SER A 26 3.41 6.86 -11.13
C SER A 26 4.28 6.32 -9.99
N LYS A 27 5.07 5.27 -10.29
CA LYS A 27 6.06 4.67 -9.38
C LYS A 27 7.18 5.64 -9.00
N ASP A 28 7.36 6.70 -9.80
CA ASP A 28 8.39 7.71 -9.63
C ASP A 28 8.09 8.68 -8.47
N ILE A 29 6.84 8.71 -7.96
CA ILE A 29 6.51 9.45 -6.73
C ILE A 29 7.10 8.81 -5.47
N CYS A 30 7.75 7.64 -5.61
CA CYS A 30 8.41 6.95 -4.51
C CYS A 30 9.46 7.89 -3.87
N PRO A 31 9.28 8.30 -2.61
CA PRO A 31 10.22 9.21 -1.94
C PRO A 31 11.53 8.51 -1.55
N TYR A 32 11.67 7.21 -1.85
CA TYR A 32 12.84 6.41 -1.55
C TYR A 32 13.74 6.33 -2.80
N GLY A 33 14.71 7.23 -2.90
CA GLY A 33 15.64 7.33 -4.04
C GLY A 33 16.60 6.14 -4.17
N ASN A 34 16.96 5.47 -3.07
CA ASN A 34 17.90 4.35 -3.07
C ASN A 34 17.21 2.97 -3.02
N PRO A 35 17.78 1.93 -3.65
CA PRO A 35 17.27 0.56 -3.62
C PRO A 35 17.45 -0.06 -2.21
N ASN A 36 16.45 0.14 -1.37
CA ASN A 36 16.39 -0.36 0.00
C ASN A 36 15.15 -1.26 0.18
N ASP A 37 15.13 -2.14 1.20
CA ASP A 37 13.95 -2.96 1.54
C ASP A 37 12.65 -2.16 1.69
N THR A 38 12.77 -0.89 2.11
CA THR A 38 11.65 0.04 2.22
C THR A 38 11.09 0.47 0.86
N ARG A 39 11.96 0.67 -0.15
CA ARG A 39 11.55 0.94 -1.53
C ARG A 39 10.86 -0.27 -2.15
N GLN A 40 11.39 -1.47 -1.92
CA GLN A 40 10.74 -2.71 -2.37
C GLN A 40 9.35 -2.86 -1.77
N SER A 41 9.22 -2.63 -0.45
CA SER A 41 7.92 -2.65 0.23
C SER A 41 6.94 -1.62 -0.34
N TRP A 42 7.40 -0.40 -0.65
CA TRP A 42 6.58 0.62 -1.31
C TRP A 42 6.13 0.19 -2.72
N LEU A 43 7.05 -0.37 -3.51
CA LEU A 43 6.74 -0.84 -4.86
C LEU A 43 5.76 -2.01 -4.86
N SER A 44 5.87 -2.94 -3.90
CA SER A 44 4.91 -4.04 -3.74
C SER A 44 3.51 -3.50 -3.44
N GLY A 45 3.39 -2.61 -2.44
CA GLY A 45 2.10 -1.98 -2.14
C GLY A 45 1.55 -1.20 -3.32
N TRP A 46 2.39 -0.45 -4.04
CA TRP A 46 1.98 0.30 -5.25
C TRP A 46 1.46 -0.58 -6.38
N ARG A 47 2.01 -1.79 -6.56
CA ARG A 47 1.47 -2.76 -7.53
C ARG A 47 0.12 -3.28 -7.08
N GLU A 48 -0.02 -3.68 -5.83
CA GLU A 48 -1.30 -4.15 -5.27
C GLU A 48 -2.39 -3.08 -5.42
N GLY A 49 -2.10 -1.84 -5.01
CA GLY A 49 -3.05 -0.74 -5.15
C GLY A 49 -3.34 -0.39 -6.61
N ARG A 50 -2.41 -0.64 -7.53
CA ARG A 50 -2.64 -0.44 -8.97
C ARG A 50 -3.51 -1.53 -9.57
N CYS A 51 -3.30 -2.78 -9.17
CA CYS A 51 -4.17 -3.88 -9.54
C CYS A 51 -5.59 -3.59 -9.08
N ASP A 52 -5.77 -3.19 -7.82
CA ASP A 52 -7.08 -2.81 -7.28
C ASP A 52 -7.67 -1.57 -7.99
N ASN A 53 -6.81 -0.62 -8.41
CA ASN A 53 -7.25 0.50 -9.25
C ASN A 53 -7.78 0.05 -10.61
N TRP A 54 -7.07 -0.86 -11.27
CA TRP A 54 -7.48 -1.42 -12.55
C TRP A 54 -8.70 -2.35 -12.45
N ASP A 55 -8.85 -3.07 -11.34
CA ASP A 55 -9.99 -3.92 -11.03
C ASP A 55 -11.25 -3.12 -10.66
N GLY A 56 -11.19 -1.78 -10.72
CA GLY A 56 -12.33 -0.91 -10.45
C GLY A 56 -12.66 -0.75 -8.96
N LEU A 57 -11.78 -1.21 -8.06
CA LEU A 57 -11.90 -1.10 -6.61
C LEU A 57 -11.53 0.30 -6.08
N THR A 58 -11.60 1.33 -6.91
CA THR A 58 -11.22 2.70 -6.54
C THR A 58 -12.42 3.56 -6.18
N GLY A 59 -12.65 3.69 -4.88
CA GLY A 59 -13.72 4.49 -4.30
C GLY A 59 -14.30 3.84 -3.05
N VAL A 60 -15.61 4.04 -2.83
CA VAL A 60 -16.37 3.52 -1.67
C VAL A 60 -16.31 1.99 -1.55
N SER A 61 -16.08 1.28 -2.66
CA SER A 61 -15.92 -0.19 -2.70
C SER A 61 -14.70 -0.70 -1.90
N SER A 62 -13.65 0.11 -1.76
CA SER A 62 -12.49 -0.23 -0.91
C SER A 62 -12.83 -0.18 0.59
N VAL A 63 -13.73 0.72 0.99
CA VAL A 63 -14.21 0.85 2.38
C VAL A 63 -15.20 -0.28 2.72
N SER A 64 -16.01 -0.72 1.76
CA SER A 64 -16.94 -1.84 1.95
C SER A 64 -16.22 -3.19 2.12
N GLN A 65 -15.17 -3.47 1.33
CA GLN A 65 -14.43 -4.74 1.47
C GLN A 65 -13.56 -4.83 2.73
N LEU A 66 -13.10 -3.69 3.27
CA LEU A 66 -12.40 -3.67 4.56
C LEU A 66 -13.32 -4.05 5.74
N SER A 67 -14.63 -3.79 5.62
CA SER A 67 -15.63 -4.24 6.58
C SER A 67 -16.01 -5.72 6.41
N GLU A 68 -15.97 -6.24 5.19
CA GLU A 68 -16.31 -7.64 4.89
C GLU A 68 -15.22 -8.63 5.35
N LYS A 69 -13.94 -8.29 5.15
CA LYS A 69 -12.80 -9.15 5.52
C LYS A 69 -12.60 -9.36 7.02
N HIS A 70 -13.34 -8.67 7.89
CA HIS A 70 -13.31 -8.86 9.35
C HIS A 70 -14.49 -9.68 9.88
N ARG A 71 -15.26 -10.31 8.98
CA ARG A 71 -16.50 -11.05 9.30
C ARG A 71 -16.46 -12.54 8.96
N ILE A 72 -15.29 -13.15 8.94
CA ILE A 72 -15.14 -14.63 8.95
C ILE A 72 -14.15 -15.01 10.03
#